data_AF-A0A1Y2XAE9-F1
#
_entry.id   AF-A0A1Y2XAE9-F1
#
_cell.length_a   1.000
_cell.length_b   1.000
_cell.length_c   1.000
_cell.angle_alpha   90.00
_cell.angle_beta   90.00
_cell.angle_gamma   90.00
#
_symmetry.space_group_name_H-M   'P 1'
#
loop_
_entity.id
_entity.type
_entity.pdbx_description
1 polymer ?
#
loop_
_entity_poly.entity_id
_entity_poly.type
_entity_poly.pdbx_seq_one_letter_code
_entity_poly.pdbx_strand_id
1 'polypeptide(L)'
;MPFPYRYICDLLQRLDDESHKDDPKQIPARDIIEAWFREHRPRLDATDNDPSAILSTLLPERRTDRVYLIQAARLETIFGKALLLGASRLQELRRYRTPGLGVDLADCIEGILKRTVGTLS
;
A
#
# COMPACT_ATOMS: atom_id res chain seq x y z
N MET A 1 22.38 1.05 -5.06
CA MET A 1 21.51 0.19 -4.23
C MET A 1 20.17 0.10 -4.90
N PRO A 2 19.45 -1.04 -4.83
CA PRO A 2 18.14 -1.17 -5.46
C PRO A 2 17.18 -0.12 -4.92
N PHE A 3 16.25 0.32 -5.77
CA PHE A 3 15.27 1.35 -5.42
C PHE A 3 14.44 0.91 -4.19
N PRO A 4 14.46 1.65 -3.06
CA PRO A 4 13.72 1.25 -1.87
C PRO A 4 12.21 1.24 -2.11
N TYR A 5 11.55 0.11 -1.85
CA TYR A 5 10.10 -0.04 -1.98
C TYR A 5 9.32 0.98 -1.13
N ARG A 6 9.89 1.41 0.00
CA ARG A 6 9.29 2.44 0.86
C ARG A 6 8.97 3.73 0.08
N TYR A 7 9.81 4.17 -0.86
CA TYR A 7 9.52 5.40 -1.61
C TYR A 7 8.30 5.26 -2.52
N ILE A 8 8.01 4.04 -2.98
CA ILE A 8 6.78 3.74 -3.73
C ILE A 8 5.59 3.82 -2.77
N CYS A 9 5.69 3.21 -1.58
CA CYS A 9 4.64 3.33 -0.57
C CYS A 9 4.39 4.80 -0.18
N ASP A 10 5.45 5.60 0.02
CA ASP A 10 5.34 7.02 0.38
C ASP A 10 4.62 7.81 -0.74
N LEU A 11 4.86 7.50 -2.02
CA LEU A 11 4.11 8.08 -3.15
C LEU A 11 2.62 7.72 -3.10
N LEU A 12 2.33 6.41 -2.98
CA LEU A 12 0.95 5.91 -2.99
C LEU A 12 0.17 6.45 -1.79
N GLN A 13 0.78 6.47 -0.60
CA GLN A 13 0.16 7.04 0.59
C GLN A 13 -0.14 8.53 0.39
N ARG A 14 0.79 9.30 -0.18
CA ARG A 14 0.57 10.74 -0.41
C ARG A 14 -0.54 11.00 -1.43
N LEU A 15 -0.64 10.18 -2.47
CA LEU A 15 -1.74 10.26 -3.43
C LEU A 15 -3.08 9.91 -2.78
N ASP A 16 -3.10 8.87 -1.96
CA ASP A 16 -4.27 8.43 -1.22
C ASP A 16 -4.74 9.50 -0.22
N ASP A 17 -3.83 10.02 0.60
CA ASP A 17 -4.09 11.08 1.58
C ASP A 17 -4.69 12.33 0.91
N GLU A 18 -4.16 12.76 -0.24
CA GLU A 18 -4.66 13.92 -0.98
C GLU A 18 -6.03 13.65 -1.61
N SER A 19 -6.28 12.43 -2.09
CA SER A 19 -7.58 12.05 -2.67
C SER A 19 -8.72 12.04 -1.64
N HIS A 20 -8.39 11.83 -0.36
CA HIS A 20 -9.36 11.83 0.74
C HIS A 20 -9.60 13.22 1.36
N LYS A 21 -8.87 14.27 0.95
CA LYS A 21 -9.09 15.62 1.48
C LYS A 21 -10.33 16.26 0.87
N ASP A 22 -11.33 16.65 1.63
CA ASP A 22 -12.40 17.53 1.13
C ASP A 22 -11.96 19.02 1.15
N ASP A 23 -10.87 19.35 0.44
CA ASP A 23 -10.31 20.72 0.37
C ASP A 23 -10.22 21.23 -1.08
N PRO A 24 -10.75 22.41 -1.43
CA PRO A 24 -10.55 23.03 -2.75
C PRO A 24 -9.07 23.31 -3.11
N LYS A 25 -8.15 23.23 -2.14
CA LYS A 25 -6.69 23.35 -2.33
C LYS A 25 -5.97 22.00 -2.43
N GLN A 26 -6.69 20.92 -2.72
CA GLN A 26 -6.08 19.62 -3.03
C GLN A 26 -4.93 19.78 -4.05
N ILE A 27 -3.82 19.12 -3.78
CA ILE A 27 -2.70 19.09 -4.72
C ILE A 27 -3.09 18.11 -5.85
N PRO A 28 -3.04 18.52 -7.12
CA PRO A 28 -3.31 17.62 -8.22
C PRO A 28 -2.38 16.39 -8.18
N ALA A 29 -2.94 15.19 -8.39
CA ALA A 29 -2.16 13.95 -8.41
C ALA A 29 -0.94 14.02 -9.35
N ARG A 30 -1.09 14.71 -10.50
CA ARG A 30 -0.02 14.96 -11.44
C ARG A 30 1.18 15.67 -10.81
N ASP A 31 0.95 16.70 -9.99
CA ASP A 31 2.02 17.49 -9.40
C ASP A 31 2.78 16.68 -8.35
N ILE A 32 2.07 15.83 -7.60
CA ILE A 32 2.65 14.88 -6.65
C ILE A 32 3.56 13.88 -7.36
N ILE A 33 3.07 13.30 -8.46
CA ILE A 33 3.81 12.32 -9.28
C ILE A 33 5.05 12.97 -9.90
N GLU A 34 4.91 14.14 -10.52
CA GLU A 34 6.03 14.86 -11.14
C GLU A 34 7.10 15.26 -10.12
N ALA A 35 6.70 15.73 -8.95
CA ALA A 35 7.61 16.06 -7.86
C ALA A 35 8.38 14.82 -7.37
N TRP A 36 7.68 13.69 -7.17
CA TRP A 36 8.29 12.44 -6.74
C TRP A 36 9.30 11.90 -7.76
N PHE A 37 8.95 11.90 -9.06
CA PHE A 37 9.87 11.47 -10.11
C PHE A 37 11.10 12.37 -10.18
N ARG A 38 10.94 13.68 -9.98
CA ARG A 38 12.06 14.64 -9.96
C ARG A 38 12.99 14.38 -8.79
N GLU A 39 12.43 14.19 -7.59
CA GLU A 39 13.18 13.92 -6.36
C GLU A 39 13.98 12.61 -6.46
N HIS A 40 13.37 11.56 -6.98
CA HIS A 40 13.97 10.24 -7.02
C HIS A 40 14.68 9.90 -8.34
N ARG A 41 14.69 10.82 -9.32
CA ARG A 41 15.30 10.64 -10.64
C ARG A 41 16.71 10.04 -10.60
N PRO A 42 17.64 10.54 -9.76
CA PRO A 42 19.02 10.02 -9.75
C PRO A 42 19.10 8.55 -9.32
N ARG A 43 18.16 8.09 -8.49
CA ARG A 43 18.09 6.68 -8.04
C ARG A 43 17.34 5.81 -9.03
N LEU A 44 16.32 6.37 -9.68
CA LEU A 44 15.57 5.67 -10.72
C LEU A 44 16.44 5.35 -11.92
N ASP A 45 17.29 6.30 -12.33
CA ASP A 45 18.22 6.18 -13.46
C ASP A 45 19.53 5.45 -13.10
N ALA A 46 19.68 4.96 -11.87
CA ALA A 46 20.86 4.20 -11.46
C ALA A 46 20.96 2.87 -12.22
N THR A 47 22.18 2.48 -12.60
CA THR A 47 22.44 1.30 -13.44
C THR A 47 22.10 -0.03 -12.77
N ASP A 48 21.98 -0.06 -11.44
CA ASP A 48 21.62 -1.24 -10.67
C ASP A 48 20.12 -1.35 -10.38
N ASN A 49 19.32 -0.49 -11.00
CA ASN A 49 17.88 -0.47 -10.86
C ASN A 49 17.20 -1.11 -12.07
N ASP A 50 16.05 -1.77 -11.84
CA ASP A 50 15.20 -2.30 -12.90
C ASP A 50 13.95 -1.42 -13.06
N PRO A 51 13.89 -0.56 -14.10
CA PRO A 51 12.72 0.27 -14.37
C PRO A 51 11.44 -0.55 -14.56
N SER A 52 11.56 -1.77 -15.09
CA SER A 52 10.42 -2.67 -15.25
C SER A 52 9.86 -3.04 -13.89
N ALA A 53 10.70 -3.39 -12.91
CA ALA A 53 10.27 -3.75 -11.57
C ALA A 53 9.47 -2.63 -10.90
N ILE A 54 9.92 -1.37 -11.01
CA ILE A 54 9.23 -0.20 -10.43
C ILE A 54 7.89 0.06 -11.12
N LEU A 55 7.85 0.04 -12.45
CA LEU A 55 6.58 0.23 -13.17
C LEU A 55 5.60 -0.91 -12.87
N SER A 56 6.10 -2.12 -12.67
CA SER A 56 5.28 -3.29 -12.29
C SER A 56 4.65 -3.14 -10.91
N THR A 57 5.32 -2.45 -9.99
CA THR A 57 4.78 -2.18 -8.66
C THR A 57 3.77 -1.03 -8.65
N LEU A 58 3.96 -0.02 -9.50
CA LEU A 58 3.03 1.12 -9.61
C LEU A 58 1.78 0.78 -10.43
N LEU A 59 1.92 -0.09 -11.42
CA LEU A 59 0.86 -0.47 -12.37
C LEU A 59 0.76 -2.00 -12.45
N PRO A 60 0.41 -2.69 -11.35
CA PRO A 60 0.37 -4.14 -11.29
C PRO A 60 -0.57 -4.76 -12.32
N GLU A 61 -1.62 -4.04 -12.73
CA GLU A 61 -2.58 -4.46 -13.76
C GLU A 61 -1.95 -4.58 -15.16
N ARG A 62 -0.80 -3.94 -15.40
CA ARG A 62 -0.06 -4.02 -16.67
C ARG A 62 0.84 -5.26 -16.73
N ARG A 63 1.01 -5.97 -15.63
CA ARG A 63 1.77 -7.23 -15.53
C ARG A 63 0.85 -8.44 -15.61
N THR A 64 0.29 -8.67 -16.80
CA THR A 64 -0.63 -9.79 -17.04
C THR A 64 0.03 -11.16 -16.93
N ASP A 65 1.36 -11.22 -16.97
CA ASP A 65 2.15 -12.44 -16.74
C ASP A 65 2.11 -12.94 -15.28
N ARG A 66 1.70 -12.10 -14.32
CA ARG A 66 1.72 -12.42 -12.90
C ARG A 66 0.32 -12.64 -12.34
N VAL A 67 -0.07 -13.89 -12.15
CA VAL A 67 -1.33 -14.26 -11.50
C VAL A 67 -1.05 -14.82 -10.11
N TYR A 68 -1.34 -14.04 -9.07
CA TYR A 68 -1.05 -14.42 -7.69
C TYR A 68 -2.00 -15.48 -7.12
N LEU A 69 -3.20 -15.65 -7.69
CA LEU A 69 -4.24 -16.59 -7.21
C LEU A 69 -4.57 -16.45 -5.71
N ILE A 70 -4.37 -15.27 -5.14
CA ILE A 70 -4.66 -14.98 -3.72
C ILE A 70 -5.91 -14.10 -3.65
N GLN A 71 -6.98 -14.66 -3.09
CA GLN A 71 -8.22 -13.94 -2.82
C GLN A 71 -8.20 -13.31 -1.41
N ALA A 72 -9.03 -12.29 -1.19
CA ALA A 72 -9.12 -11.56 0.08
C ALA A 72 -9.32 -12.50 1.30
N ALA A 73 -10.19 -13.51 1.21
CA ALA A 73 -10.42 -14.46 2.30
C ALA A 73 -9.18 -15.34 2.61
N ARG A 74 -8.40 -15.68 1.58
CA ARG A 74 -7.14 -16.40 1.74
C ARG A 74 -6.09 -15.51 2.38
N LEU A 75 -6.02 -14.25 1.94
CA LEU A 75 -5.09 -13.26 2.47
C LEU A 75 -5.39 -12.94 3.94
N GLU A 76 -6.66 -12.75 4.31
CA GLU A 76 -7.11 -12.63 5.71
C GLU A 76 -6.60 -13.81 6.56
N THR A 77 -6.75 -15.04 6.06
CA THR A 77 -6.30 -16.24 6.79
C THR A 77 -4.78 -16.24 6.98
N ILE A 78 -4.02 -15.81 5.97
CA ILE A 78 -2.57 -15.70 6.05
C ILE A 78 -2.18 -14.67 7.11
N PHE A 79 -2.75 -13.46 7.08
CA PHE A 79 -2.46 -12.41 8.06
C PHE A 79 -2.89 -12.79 9.47
N GLY A 80 -4.07 -13.39 9.64
CA GLY A 80 -4.53 -13.85 10.95
C GLY A 80 -3.57 -14.84 11.61
N LYS A 81 -2.99 -15.75 10.81
CA LYS A 81 -1.98 -16.70 11.28
C LYS A 81 -0.61 -16.06 11.49
N ALA A 82 -0.13 -15.29 10.52
CA ALA A 82 1.20 -14.68 10.56
C ALA A 82 1.36 -13.68 11.71
N LEU A 83 0.28 -12.98 12.07
CA LEU A 83 0.25 -12.02 13.17
C LEU A 83 -0.25 -12.62 14.50
N LEU A 84 -0.50 -13.93 14.55
CA LEU A 84 -1.01 -14.65 15.73
C LEU A 84 -2.24 -13.96 16.37
N LEU A 85 -3.19 -13.54 15.54
CA LEU A 85 -4.33 -12.73 16.01
C LEU A 85 -5.29 -13.57 16.86
N GLY A 86 -5.57 -13.09 18.07
CA GLY A 86 -6.66 -13.60 18.90
C GLY A 86 -8.04 -13.25 18.32
N ALA A 87 -9.10 -13.85 18.87
CA ALA A 87 -10.47 -13.74 18.34
C ALA A 87 -10.96 -12.30 18.13
N SER A 88 -10.66 -11.39 19.07
CA SER A 88 -11.03 -9.97 18.97
C SER A 88 -10.37 -9.28 17.78
N ARG A 89 -9.04 -9.40 17.63
CA ARG A 89 -8.30 -8.81 16.50
C ARG A 89 -8.63 -9.46 15.16
N LEU A 90 -8.99 -10.75 15.16
CA LEU A 90 -9.50 -11.41 13.97
C LEU A 90 -10.88 -10.86 13.56
N GLN A 91 -11.72 -10.46 14.51
CA GLN A 91 -12.97 -9.76 14.22
C GLN A 91 -12.71 -8.37 13.63
N GLU A 92 -11.72 -7.64 14.16
CA GLU A 92 -11.28 -6.37 13.55
C GLU A 92 -10.80 -6.57 12.11
N LEU A 93 -9.99 -7.61 11.86
CA LEU A 93 -9.52 -7.95 10.51
C LEU A 93 -10.67 -8.24 9.54
N ARG A 94 -11.81 -8.73 10.03
CA ARG A 94 -12.98 -9.10 9.21
C ARG A 94 -13.93 -7.95 8.93
N ARG A 95 -13.68 -6.74 9.43
CA ARG A 95 -14.57 -5.59 9.24
C ARG A 95 -14.78 -5.22 7.77
N TYR A 96 -13.80 -5.46 6.90
CA TYR A 96 -13.93 -5.25 5.44
C TYR A 96 -15.08 -6.06 4.80
N ARG A 97 -15.56 -7.12 5.47
CA ARG A 97 -16.69 -7.92 4.98
C ARG A 97 -18.04 -7.26 5.25
N THR A 98 -18.10 -6.25 6.13
CA THR A 98 -19.34 -5.57 6.49
C THR A 98 -19.67 -4.52 5.41
N PRO A 99 -20.80 -4.65 4.70
CA PRO A 99 -21.20 -3.68 3.69
C PRO A 99 -21.40 -2.28 4.28
N GLY A 100 -21.05 -1.24 3.51
CA GLY A 100 -21.31 0.15 3.86
C GLY A 100 -20.33 0.80 4.85
N LEU A 101 -19.29 0.09 5.29
CA LEU A 101 -18.24 0.69 6.15
C LEU A 101 -17.21 1.51 5.39
N GLY A 102 -17.11 1.35 4.06
CA GLY A 102 -16.12 2.05 3.24
C GLY A 102 -14.67 1.69 3.56
N VAL A 103 -14.42 0.53 4.19
CA VAL A 103 -13.08 0.02 4.50
C VAL A 103 -12.82 -1.28 3.76
N ASP A 104 -11.60 -1.46 3.30
CA ASP A 104 -11.15 -2.68 2.64
C ASP A 104 -10.27 -3.56 3.57
N LEU A 105 -9.75 -4.66 3.03
CA LEU A 105 -8.89 -5.57 3.78
C LEU A 105 -7.54 -4.92 4.12
N ALA A 106 -6.99 -4.08 3.25
CA ALA A 106 -5.72 -3.39 3.47
C ALA A 106 -5.86 -2.40 4.63
N ASP A 107 -6.95 -1.63 4.69
CA ASP A 107 -7.27 -0.73 5.81
C ASP A 107 -7.31 -1.49 7.15
N CYS A 108 -7.97 -2.65 7.15
CA CYS A 108 -8.10 -3.48 8.34
C CYS A 108 -6.73 -4.03 8.80
N ILE A 109 -5.89 -4.47 7.86
CA ILE A 109 -4.53 -4.95 8.15
C ILE A 109 -3.67 -3.80 8.68
N GLU A 110 -3.71 -2.64 8.03
CA GLU A 110 -2.92 -1.46 8.40
C GLU A 110 -3.28 -1.00 9.83
N GLY A 111 -4.57 -0.93 10.15
CA GLY A 111 -5.05 -0.59 11.49
C GLY A 111 -4.56 -1.56 12.57
N ILE A 112 -4.52 -2.86 12.26
CA ILE A 112 -3.95 -3.88 13.16
C ILE A 112 -2.45 -3.67 13.33
N LEU A 113 -1.71 -3.46 12.25
CA LEU A 113 -0.25 -3.29 12.28
C LEU A 113 0.15 -2.04 13.07
N LYS A 114 -0.50 -0.90 12.84
CA LYS A 114 -0.27 0.35 13.61
C LYS A 114 -0.45 0.15 15.13
N ARG A 115 -1.44 -0.63 15.54
CA ARG A 115 -1.71 -0.97 16.96
C ARG A 115 -0.79 -2.05 17.53
N THR A 116 -0.10 -2.80 16.69
CA THR A 116 0.80 -3.89 17.11
C THR A 116 2.24 -3.40 17.22
N VAL A 117 2.66 -2.51 16.32
CA VAL A 117 4.04 -2.00 16.26
C VAL A 117 4.27 -0.80 17.19
N GLY A 118 3.22 -0.18 17.73
CA GLY A 118 3.30 0.94 18.69
C GLY A 118 3.91 0.62 20.07
N THR A 119 4.64 -0.49 20.23
CA THR A 119 5.29 -0.90 21.49
C THR A 119 6.80 -1.12 21.37
N LEU A 120 7.39 -0.78 20.22
CA LEU A 120 8.84 -0.84 19.99
C LEU A 120 9.34 0.52 19.47
N SER A 121 9.37 1.51 20.35
CA SER A 121 10.13 2.75 20.20
C SER A 121 10.73 3.12 21.54
#